data_AF-A0A962UKD9-F1
#
_entry.id   AF-A0A962UKD9-F1
#
_cell.length_a   1.000
_cell.length_b   1.000
_cell.length_c   1.000
_cell.angle_alpha   90.00
_cell.angle_beta   90.00
_cell.angle_gamma   90.00
#
_symmetry.space_group_name_H-M   'P 1'
#
loop_
_entity.id
_entity.type
_entity.pdbx_description
1 polymer ?
#
loop_
_entity_poly.entity_id
_entity_poly.type
_entity_poly.pdbx_seq_one_letter_code
_entity_poly.pdbx_strand_id
1 'polypeptide(L)'
;ESEQQIWSECSRLIANAVIYYNTALLSRIYEQKQAAGDVEALEILRHISPVAWQHINLFGRFEFTHTGSSVDLDALAERYNDPDFWERALREEGLDEQVY
;
A
#
# COMPACT_ATOMS: atom_id res chain seq x y z
N GLU A 1 -19.50 -22.77 14.46
CA GLU A 1 -20.17 -21.54 13.94
C GLU A 1 -19.48 -20.28 14.46
N SER A 2 -19.27 -20.13 15.77
CA SER A 2 -18.53 -18.98 16.36
C SER A 2 -17.11 -18.79 15.82
N GLU A 3 -16.33 -19.86 15.65
CA GLU A 3 -14.96 -19.76 15.13
C GLU A 3 -14.91 -19.25 13.69
N GLN A 4 -15.79 -19.72 12.81
CA GLN A 4 -15.85 -19.25 11.41
C GLN A 4 -16.19 -17.75 11.33
N GLN A 5 -17.04 -17.27 12.24
CA GLN A 5 -17.36 -15.85 12.34
C GLN A 5 -16.14 -15.03 12.79
N ILE A 6 -15.39 -15.50 13.79
CA ILE A 6 -14.15 -14.85 14.24
C ILE A 6 -13.13 -14.78 13.09
N TRP A 7 -12.94 -15.87 12.33
CA TRP A 7 -12.07 -15.88 11.16
C TRP A 7 -12.50 -14.88 10.09
N SER A 8 -13.81 -14.79 9.80
CA SER A 8 -14.34 -13.83 8.83
C SER A 8 -14.08 -12.38 9.25
N GLU A 9 -14.30 -12.07 10.54
CA GLU A 9 -14.07 -10.74 11.10
C GLU A 9 -12.58 -10.37 11.13
N CYS A 10 -11.70 -11.32 11.48
CA CYS A 10 -10.25 -11.12 11.43
C CYS A 10 -9.77 -10.85 10.00
N SER A 11 -10.25 -11.62 9.02
CA SER A 11 -9.93 -11.39 7.60
C SER A 11 -10.40 -10.01 7.13
N ARG A 12 -11.60 -9.59 7.54
CA ARG A 12 -12.12 -8.26 7.22
C ARG A 12 -11.30 -7.14 7.86
N LEU A 13 -10.84 -7.32 9.09
CA LEU A 13 -9.95 -6.37 9.76
C LEU A 13 -8.63 -6.21 9.00
N ILE A 14 -7.98 -7.33 8.64
CA ILE A 14 -6.72 -7.31 7.90
C ILE A 14 -6.91 -6.64 6.54
N ALA A 15 -7.95 -7.03 5.82
CA ALA A 15 -8.35 -6.41 4.55
C ALA A 15 -8.47 -4.88 4.66
N ASN A 16 -9.20 -4.40 5.66
CA ASN A 16 -9.37 -2.96 5.89
C ASN A 16 -8.05 -2.27 6.29
N ALA A 17 -7.20 -2.93 7.08
CA ALA A 17 -5.90 -2.39 7.47
C ALA A 17 -4.99 -2.21 6.25
N VAL A 18 -5.02 -3.16 5.31
CA VAL A 18 -4.28 -3.07 4.04
C VAL A 18 -4.80 -1.91 3.18
N ILE A 19 -6.12 -1.82 2.96
CA ILE A 19 -6.71 -0.73 2.17
C ILE A 19 -6.31 0.61 2.77
N TYR A 20 -6.44 0.74 4.09
CA TYR A 20 -6.08 1.95 4.81
C TYR A 20 -4.61 2.31 4.60
N TYR A 21 -3.72 1.34 4.79
CA TYR A 21 -2.28 1.55 4.59
C TYR A 21 -1.95 2.00 3.16
N ASN A 22 -2.43 1.27 2.15
CA ASN A 22 -2.20 1.59 0.74
C ASN A 22 -2.73 2.98 0.40
N THR A 23 -3.96 3.29 0.81
CA THR A 23 -4.60 4.58 0.53
C THR A 23 -3.85 5.72 1.23
N ALA A 24 -3.48 5.55 2.50
CA ALA A 24 -2.78 6.57 3.27
C ALA A 24 -1.36 6.84 2.78
N LEU A 25 -0.68 5.83 2.24
CA LEU A 25 0.63 6.00 1.60
C LEU A 25 0.49 6.69 0.25
N LEU A 26 -0.42 6.21 -0.62
CA LEU A 26 -0.67 6.82 -1.93
C LEU A 26 -1.10 8.28 -1.82
N SER A 27 -1.91 8.65 -0.82
CA SER A 27 -2.27 10.05 -0.56
C SER A 27 -1.06 10.92 -0.26
N ARG A 28 -0.10 10.45 0.56
CA ARG A 28 1.12 11.21 0.86
C ARG A 28 2.02 11.36 -0.35
N ILE A 29 2.21 10.29 -1.12
CA ILE A 29 3.00 10.32 -2.36
C ILE A 29 2.34 11.28 -3.36
N TYR A 30 1.02 11.26 -3.48
CA TYR A 30 0.27 12.17 -4.34
C TYR A 30 0.51 13.63 -3.95
N GLU A 31 0.40 13.97 -2.66
CA GLU A 31 0.67 15.34 -2.17
C GLU A 31 2.12 15.78 -2.48
N GLN A 32 3.10 14.89 -2.31
CA GLN A 32 4.50 15.16 -2.64
C GLN A 32 4.71 15.43 -4.13
N LYS A 33 4.19 14.56 -5.00
CA LYS A 33 4.29 14.71 -6.47
C LYS A 33 3.52 15.92 -6.97
N GLN A 34 2.38 16.23 -6.36
CA GLN A 34 1.61 17.44 -6.65
C GLN A 34 2.38 18.71 -6.28
N ALA A 35 3.01 18.75 -5.10
CA ALA A 35 3.83 19.87 -4.68
C ALA A 35 5.07 20.06 -5.58
N ALA A 36 5.63 18.97 -6.11
CA ALA A 36 6.73 18.99 -7.07
C ALA A 36 6.31 19.35 -8.51
N GLY A 37 5.01 19.35 -8.82
CA GLY A 37 4.49 19.60 -10.17
C GLY A 37 4.72 18.44 -11.15
N ASP A 38 4.92 17.22 -10.65
CA ASP A 38 5.24 16.02 -11.43
C ASP A 38 3.97 15.40 -12.03
N VAL A 39 3.52 15.95 -13.16
CA VAL A 39 2.27 15.54 -13.83
C VAL A 39 2.31 14.07 -14.28
N GLU A 40 3.47 13.57 -14.70
CA GLU A 40 3.62 12.18 -15.15
C GLU A 40 3.45 11.20 -13.98
N ALA A 41 4.08 11.46 -12.83
CA ALA A 41 3.88 10.63 -11.65
C ALA A 41 2.43 10.68 -11.16
N LEU A 42 1.77 11.84 -11.22
CA LEU A 42 0.35 11.97 -10.88
C LEU A 42 -0.55 11.13 -11.80
N GLU A 43 -0.27 11.11 -13.10
CA GLU A 43 -0.99 10.25 -14.06
C GLU A 43 -0.85 8.77 -13.72
N ILE A 44 0.36 8.33 -13.39
CA ILE A 44 0.64 6.95 -12.96
C ILE A 44 -0.14 6.61 -11.69
N LEU A 45 -0.07 7.47 -10.65
CA LEU A 45 -0.76 7.27 -9.37
C LEU A 45 -2.29 7.10 -9.54
N ARG A 46 -2.92 7.75 -10.52
CA ARG A 46 -4.37 7.60 -10.79
C ARG A 46 -4.75 6.19 -11.24
N HIS A 47 -3.81 5.43 -11.79
CA HIS A 47 -4.04 4.07 -12.26
C HIS A 47 -3.68 3.01 -11.22
N ILE A 48 -3.07 3.40 -10.08
CA ILE A 48 -2.75 2.48 -8.99
C ILE A 48 -4.00 2.21 -8.16
N SER A 49 -4.36 0.94 -8.04
CA SER A 49 -5.49 0.53 -7.20
C SER A 49 -5.07 0.44 -5.73
N PRO A 50 -5.75 1.14 -4.80
CA PRO A 50 -5.52 0.95 -3.35
C PRO A 50 -5.93 -0.45 -2.87
N VAL A 51 -6.67 -1.20 -3.70
CA VAL A 51 -7.17 -2.55 -3.43
C VAL A 51 -6.26 -3.65 -4.03
N ALA A 52 -5.17 -3.28 -4.74
CA ALA A 52 -4.25 -4.27 -5.31
C ALA A 52 -3.42 -4.96 -4.21
N TRP A 53 -3.80 -6.20 -3.85
CA TRP A 53 -3.18 -6.97 -2.75
C TRP A 53 -2.57 -8.29 -3.24
N GLN A 54 -2.31 -8.42 -4.55
CA GLN A 54 -1.68 -9.63 -5.11
C GLN A 54 -0.32 -9.97 -4.49
N HIS A 55 0.28 -9.06 -3.70
CA HIS A 55 1.57 -9.22 -3.04
C HIS A 55 1.51 -9.42 -1.52
N ILE A 56 0.32 -9.51 -0.90
CA ILE A 56 0.20 -9.67 0.56
C ILE A 56 0.09 -11.15 0.91
N ASN A 57 1.17 -11.70 1.45
CA ASN A 57 1.19 -13.05 1.97
C ASN A 57 0.39 -13.12 3.29
N LEU A 58 -0.87 -13.51 3.19
CA LEU A 58 -1.77 -13.72 4.34
C LEU A 58 -1.56 -15.09 5.02
N PHE A 59 -0.62 -15.92 4.55
CA PHE A 59 -0.31 -17.19 5.19
C PHE A 59 0.62 -16.97 6.38
N GLY A 60 0.11 -17.20 7.58
CA GLY A 60 0.88 -17.11 8.81
C GLY A 60 0.01 -16.94 10.06
N ARG A 61 0.64 -16.99 11.24
CA ARG A 61 -0.01 -16.62 12.50
C ARG A 61 0.45 -15.21 12.86
N PHE A 62 -0.46 -14.25 12.78
CA PHE A 62 -0.20 -12.87 13.16
C PHE A 62 -0.61 -12.66 14.62
N GLU A 63 0.29 -12.10 15.42
CA GLU A 63 0.01 -11.72 16.80
C GLU A 63 0.00 -10.20 16.89
N PHE A 64 -1.16 -9.64 17.20
CA PHE A 64 -1.31 -8.20 17.41
C PHE A 64 -0.76 -7.84 18.79
N THR A 65 0.56 -7.64 18.88
CA THR A 65 1.20 -7.17 20.12
C THR A 65 1.08 -5.65 20.23
N HIS A 66 0.86 -5.12 21.43
CA HIS A 66 0.71 -3.68 21.69
C HIS A 66 2.05 -2.91 21.71
N THR A 67 3.14 -3.56 21.29
CA THR A 67 4.53 -3.09 21.47
C THR A 67 5.25 -2.76 20.17
N GLY A 68 4.55 -2.67 19.04
CA GLY A 68 5.15 -2.28 17.77
C GLY A 68 5.25 -0.77 17.59
N SER A 69 6.43 -0.28 17.27
CA SER A 69 6.65 1.07 16.71
C SER A 69 5.63 1.35 15.60
N SER A 70 4.92 2.48 15.69
CA SER A 70 4.03 2.94 14.62
C SER A 70 4.81 3.05 13.31
N VAL A 71 4.24 2.55 12.21
CA VAL A 71 4.82 2.76 10.88
C VAL A 71 4.78 4.26 10.57
N ASP A 72 5.96 4.85 10.35
CA ASP A 72 6.08 6.23 9.89
C ASP A 72 5.82 6.29 8.39
N LEU A 73 4.59 6.65 8.04
CA LEU A 73 4.15 6.76 6.65
C LEU A 73 4.77 7.95 5.93
N ASP A 74 5.17 9.00 6.66
CA ASP A 74 5.79 10.19 6.09
C ASP A 74 7.23 9.87 5.66
N ALA A 75 7.99 9.21 6.54
CA ALA A 75 9.32 8.71 6.22
C ALA A 75 9.31 7.69 5.07
N LEU A 76 8.25 6.87 4.97
CA LEU A 76 8.10 5.94 3.86
C LEU A 76 7.79 6.66 2.54
N ALA A 77 6.86 7.61 2.56
CA ALA A 77 6.50 8.40 1.38
C ALA A 77 7.71 9.19 0.84
N GLU A 78 8.55 9.75 1.72
CA GLU A 78 9.75 10.49 1.34
C GLU A 78 10.72 9.69 0.46
N ARG A 79 10.75 8.35 0.57
CA ARG A 79 11.56 7.50 -0.31
C ARG A 79 11.12 7.57 -1.78
N TYR A 80 9.84 7.85 -2.06
CA TYR A 80 9.31 7.98 -3.41
C TYR A 80 9.65 9.33 -4.08
N ASN A 81 10.34 10.23 -3.37
CA ASN A 81 10.97 11.41 -3.98
C ASN A 81 12.27 11.06 -4.71
N ASP A 82 12.94 9.96 -4.34
CA ASP A 82 14.12 9.48 -5.05
C ASP A 82 13.70 8.87 -6.41
N PRO A 83 14.14 9.43 -7.55
CA PRO A 83 13.79 8.91 -8.88
C PRO A 83 14.21 7.45 -9.08
N ASP A 84 15.36 7.04 -8.55
CA ASP A 84 15.84 5.67 -8.70
C ASP A 84 14.96 4.70 -7.89
N PHE A 85 14.46 5.14 -6.73
CA PHE A 85 13.52 4.36 -5.93
C PHE A 85 12.14 4.30 -6.59
N TRP A 86 11.64 5.42 -7.12
CA TRP A 86 10.38 5.51 -7.85
C TRP A 86 10.33 4.56 -9.05
N GLU A 87 11.36 4.57 -9.90
CA GLU A 87 11.41 3.69 -11.07
C GLU A 87 11.49 2.21 -10.67
N ARG A 88 12.26 1.87 -9.63
CA ARG A 88 12.33 0.49 -9.13
C ARG A 88 11.00 0.05 -8.54
N ALA A 89 10.34 0.91 -7.76
CA ALA A 89 9.02 0.60 -7.19
C ALA A 89 8.01 0.29 -8.30
N LEU A 90 7.98 1.08 -9.37
CA LEU A 90 7.10 0.83 -10.52
C LEU A 90 7.45 -0.45 -11.30
N ARG A 91 8.74 -0.83 -11.38
CA ARG A 91 9.18 -2.07 -12.04
C ARG A 91 8.91 -3.32 -11.21
N GLU A 92 9.14 -3.27 -9.90
CA GLU A 92 8.88 -4.38 -8.98
C GLU A 92 7.37 -4.55 -8.70
N GLU A 93 6.57 -3.47 -8.80
CA GLU A 93 5.10 -3.50 -8.69
C GLU A 93 4.37 -3.92 -9.98
N GLY A 94 5.08 -4.27 -11.06
CA GLY A 94 4.51 -5.01 -12.19
C GLY A 94 3.23 -4.41 -12.80
N LEU A 95 3.25 -3.11 -13.15
CA LEU A 95 2.18 -2.51 -13.96
C LEU A 95 2.22 -2.95 -15.45
N ASP A 96 3.23 -3.72 -15.86
CA ASP A 96 3.40 -4.18 -17.24
C ASP A 96 2.66 -5.48 -17.60
N GLU A 97 2.05 -6.20 -16.63
CA GLU A 97 1.44 -7.51 -16.88
C GLU A 97 -0.08 -7.59 -16.63
N GLN A 98 -0.78 -6.46 -16.53
CA GLN A 98 -2.22 -6.42 -16.21
C GLN A 98 -3.12 -5.79 -17.29
N VAL A 99 -2.81 -6.06 -18.56
CA VAL A 99 -3.79 -5.94 -19.66
C VAL A 99 -4.18 -7.34 -20.10
N TYR A 100 -5.12 -7.98 -19.39
CA TYR A 100 -6.03 -9.01 -19.93
C TYR A 100 -7.33 -9.06 -19.13
#